data_AF-A0A2N2L6Y3-F1
#
_entry.id   AF-A0A2N2L6Y3-F1
#
_cell.length_a   1.000
_cell.length_b   1.000
_cell.length_c   1.000
_cell.angle_alpha   90.00
_cell.angle_beta   90.00
_cell.angle_gamma   90.00
#
_symmetry.space_group_name_H-M   'P 1'
#
loop_
_entity.id
_entity.type
_entity.pdbx_description
1 polymer ?
#
loop_
_entity_poly.entity_id
_entity_poly.type
_entity_poly.pdbx_seq_one_letter_code
_entity_poly.pdbx_strand_id
1 'polypeptide(L)'
;MKSLIIGLNILLTAAVISYAGDLNDLYAKDYKNFFKQWEQKKQKAITCKSPKDTALFLTDALTMKGNAEVSEANAEVIENLILTNPTCFLKGLHSLPLITRDKILTDFVVVPTFKTKLEIEKALDKSWDTGNYQEEKQAFKKAQNIR
;
A
#
# COMPACT_ATOMS: atom_id res chain seq x y z
N MET A 1 11.14 51.47 -0.46
CA MET A 1 10.24 50.58 0.31
C MET A 1 9.56 49.63 -0.67
N LYS A 2 10.03 48.39 -0.78
CA LYS A 2 9.36 47.31 -1.54
C LYS A 2 9.05 46.20 -0.54
N SER A 3 7.78 46.06 -0.19
CA SER A 3 7.31 44.96 0.66
C SER A 3 7.20 43.69 -0.17
N LEU A 4 7.85 42.64 0.31
CA LEU A 4 7.80 41.29 -0.23
C LEU A 4 6.54 40.60 0.30
N ILE A 5 5.63 40.20 -0.59
CA ILE A 5 4.48 39.35 -0.25
C ILE A 5 4.96 37.90 -0.38
N ILE A 6 5.21 37.24 0.74
CA ILE A 6 5.48 35.80 0.79
C ILE A 6 4.12 35.11 0.86
N GLY A 7 3.68 34.55 -0.27
CA GLY A 7 2.52 33.68 -0.35
C GLY A 7 2.80 32.35 0.32
N LEU A 8 2.15 32.10 1.45
CA LEU A 8 2.19 30.84 2.18
C LEU A 8 1.27 29.83 1.47
N ASN A 9 1.85 28.98 0.61
CA ASN A 9 1.14 27.86 0.01
C ASN A 9 0.96 26.74 1.06
N ILE A 10 -0.16 26.77 1.78
CA ILE A 10 -0.56 25.68 2.67
C ILE A 10 -1.11 24.55 1.80
N LEU A 11 -0.25 23.57 1.50
CA LEU A 11 -0.66 22.28 0.95
C LEU A 11 -1.45 21.52 2.04
N LEU A 12 -2.78 21.55 1.95
CA LEU A 12 -3.65 20.64 2.69
C LEU A 12 -3.40 19.21 2.18
N THR A 13 -2.57 18.45 2.88
CA THR A 13 -2.57 16.98 2.75
C THR A 13 -3.89 16.49 3.34
N ALA A 14 -4.82 16.08 2.46
CA ALA A 14 -6.04 15.41 2.87
C ALA A 14 -5.65 14.14 3.64
N ALA A 15 -5.81 14.17 4.96
CA ALA A 15 -5.75 12.98 5.78
C ALA A 15 -6.83 12.03 5.28
N VAL A 16 -6.43 10.87 4.75
CA VAL A 16 -7.36 9.77 4.51
C VAL A 16 -7.75 9.23 5.89
N ILE A 17 -8.76 9.85 6.49
CA ILE A 17 -9.35 9.38 7.73
C ILE A 17 -10.05 8.06 7.39
N SER A 18 -9.40 6.95 7.75
CA SER A 18 -10.01 5.62 7.68
C SER A 18 -11.19 5.60 8.65
N TYR A 19 -12.40 5.87 8.15
CA TYR A 19 -13.65 5.59 8.84
C TYR A 19 -13.94 4.08 8.71
N ALA A 20 -13.12 3.29 9.39
CA ALA A 20 -13.46 1.93 9.78
C ALA A 20 -13.23 1.90 11.28
N GLY A 21 -14.21 1.43 12.06
CA GLY A 21 -13.93 1.05 13.46
C GLY A 21 -12.68 0.16 13.49
N ASP A 22 -11.95 0.20 14.60
CA ASP A 22 -10.66 -0.50 14.71
C ASP A 22 -10.78 -1.93 14.15
N LEU A 23 -10.08 -2.20 13.04
CA LEU A 23 -10.16 -3.49 12.35
C LEU A 23 -9.76 -4.64 13.29
N ASN A 24 -8.93 -4.35 14.30
CA ASN A 24 -8.60 -5.29 15.36
C ASN A 24 -9.82 -5.61 16.24
N ASP A 25 -10.60 -4.60 16.61
CA ASP A 25 -11.85 -4.79 17.35
C ASP A 25 -12.86 -5.61 16.55
N LEU A 26 -13.00 -5.33 15.26
CA LEU A 26 -13.89 -6.09 14.38
C LEU A 26 -13.43 -7.54 14.25
N TYR A 27 -12.13 -7.78 14.05
CA TYR A 27 -11.55 -9.12 14.02
C TYR A 27 -11.83 -9.89 15.31
N ALA A 28 -11.64 -9.26 16.48
CA ALA A 28 -11.82 -9.88 17.79
C ALA A 28 -13.30 -10.15 18.14
N LYS A 29 -14.21 -9.24 17.77
CA LYS A 29 -15.63 -9.28 18.18
C LYS A 29 -16.53 -10.00 17.17
N ASP A 30 -16.22 -9.91 15.88
CA ASP A 30 -17.02 -10.48 14.80
C ASP A 30 -16.13 -10.94 13.63
N TYR A 31 -15.37 -11.99 13.90
CA TYR A 31 -14.44 -12.64 12.97
C TYR A 31 -15.05 -12.92 11.59
N LYS A 32 -16.30 -13.41 11.54
CA LYS A 32 -16.97 -13.74 10.28
C LYS A 32 -17.24 -12.49 9.45
N ASN A 33 -17.74 -11.43 10.09
CA ASN A 33 -17.99 -10.17 9.40
C ASN A 33 -16.70 -9.44 9.04
N PHE A 34 -15.64 -9.56 9.84
CA PHE A 34 -14.31 -9.09 9.49
C PHE A 34 -13.86 -9.65 8.14
N PHE A 35 -13.83 -10.99 7.99
CA PHE A 35 -13.36 -11.60 6.74
C PHE A 35 -14.28 -11.33 5.56
N LYS A 36 -15.59 -11.17 5.80
CA LYS A 36 -16.52 -10.70 4.76
C LYS A 36 -16.17 -9.30 4.25
N GLN A 37 -15.85 -8.36 5.14
CA GLN A 37 -15.46 -7.01 4.76
C GLN A 37 -14.07 -6.97 4.13
N TRP A 38 -13.12 -7.72 4.69
CA TRP A 38 -11.79 -7.88 4.12
C TRP A 38 -11.86 -8.41 2.68
N GLU A 39 -12.67 -9.44 2.43
CA GLU A 39 -12.87 -10.00 1.10
C GLU A 39 -13.41 -8.95 0.12
N GLN A 40 -14.39 -8.14 0.54
CA GLN A 40 -14.93 -7.07 -0.30
C GLN A 40 -13.86 -6.02 -0.65
N LYS A 41 -13.01 -5.64 0.31
CA LYS A 41 -11.91 -4.70 0.07
C LYS A 41 -10.84 -5.30 -0.84
N LYS A 42 -10.48 -6.57 -0.62
CA LYS A 42 -9.60 -7.35 -1.51
C LYS A 42 -10.11 -7.32 -2.95
N GLN A 43 -11.37 -7.68 -3.17
CA GLN A 43 -11.98 -7.71 -4.50
C GLN A 43 -11.93 -6.33 -5.17
N LYS A 44 -12.24 -5.26 -4.44
CA LYS A 44 -12.11 -3.89 -4.97
C LYS A 44 -10.67 -3.56 -5.37
N ALA A 45 -9.71 -3.85 -4.50
CA ALA A 45 -8.29 -3.59 -4.74
C ALA A 45 -7.74 -4.32 -5.97
N ILE A 46 -8.08 -5.60 -6.16
CA ILE A 46 -7.58 -6.41 -7.29
C ILE A 46 -8.28 -6.11 -8.61
N THR A 47 -9.51 -5.57 -8.59
CA THR A 47 -10.18 -5.14 -9.83
C THR A 47 -9.55 -3.91 -10.46
N CYS A 48 -8.75 -3.16 -9.69
CA CYS A 48 -7.95 -2.04 -10.19
C CYS A 48 -8.75 -0.92 -10.87
N LYS A 49 -10.04 -0.81 -10.55
CA LYS A 49 -10.93 0.24 -11.07
C LYS A 49 -10.65 1.61 -10.46
N SER A 50 -10.06 1.63 -9.26
CA SER A 50 -9.78 2.85 -8.51
C SER A 50 -8.46 2.69 -7.74
N PRO A 51 -7.44 3.54 -8.00
CA PRO A 51 -6.22 3.57 -7.19
C PRO A 51 -6.50 3.76 -5.69
N LYS A 52 -7.58 4.47 -5.35
CA LYS A 52 -8.00 4.68 -3.97
C LYS A 52 -8.40 3.37 -3.27
N ASP A 53 -9.04 2.44 -3.97
CA ASP A 53 -9.45 1.17 -3.36
C ASP A 53 -8.22 0.29 -3.06
N THR A 54 -7.25 0.27 -3.97
CA THR A 54 -5.95 -0.39 -3.74
C THR A 54 -5.19 0.28 -2.58
N ALA A 55 -5.14 1.61 -2.53
CA ALA A 55 -4.50 2.37 -1.45
C ALA A 55 -5.14 2.10 -0.08
N LEU A 56 -6.48 2.01 -0.02
CA LEU A 56 -7.21 1.65 1.20
C LEU A 56 -6.85 0.23 1.67
N PHE A 57 -6.83 -0.75 0.77
CA PHE A 57 -6.44 -2.12 1.11
C PHE A 57 -5.00 -2.19 1.65
N LEU A 58 -4.05 -1.48 1.03
CA LEU A 58 -2.68 -1.39 1.52
C LEU A 58 -2.60 -0.77 2.92
N THR A 59 -3.36 0.29 3.18
CA THR A 59 -3.40 0.95 4.51
C THR A 59 -3.97 0.01 5.58
N ASP A 60 -5.02 -0.73 5.25
CA ASP A 60 -5.59 -1.74 6.13
C ASP A 60 -4.61 -2.88 6.41
N ALA A 61 -3.84 -3.30 5.40
CA ALA A 61 -2.80 -4.32 5.55
C ALA A 61 -1.73 -3.89 6.58
N LEU A 62 -1.26 -2.64 6.52
CA LEU A 62 -0.35 -2.12 7.54
C LEU A 62 -0.97 -2.05 8.94
N THR A 63 -2.25 -1.67 9.01
CA THR A 63 -2.97 -1.58 10.29
C THR A 63 -3.07 -2.96 10.96
N MET A 64 -3.23 -4.01 10.15
CA MET A 64 -3.40 -5.39 10.61
C MET A 64 -2.10 -6.20 10.70
N LYS A 65 -0.92 -5.61 10.45
CA LYS A 65 0.38 -6.30 10.44
C LYS A 65 0.70 -7.03 11.77
N GLY A 66 0.12 -6.58 12.89
CA GLY A 66 0.32 -7.21 14.19
C GLY A 66 -0.41 -8.55 14.37
N ASN A 67 -1.34 -8.88 13.47
CA ASN A 67 -2.10 -10.12 13.48
C ASN A 67 -1.52 -11.10 12.44
N ALA A 68 -0.97 -12.23 12.88
CA ALA A 68 -0.25 -13.16 12.00
C ALA A 68 -1.11 -13.67 10.83
N GLU A 69 -2.31 -14.17 11.11
CA GLU A 69 -3.23 -14.71 10.10
C GLU A 69 -3.59 -13.64 9.05
N VAL A 70 -4.01 -12.46 9.52
CA VAL A 70 -4.43 -11.38 8.62
C VAL A 70 -3.22 -10.83 7.84
N SER A 71 -2.04 -10.82 8.44
CA SER A 71 -0.80 -10.38 7.77
C SER A 71 -0.40 -11.32 6.64
N GLU A 72 -0.48 -12.63 6.86
CA GLU A 72 -0.24 -13.63 5.81
C GLU A 72 -1.27 -13.49 4.69
N ALA A 73 -2.56 -13.39 5.01
CA ALA A 73 -3.61 -13.18 4.01
C ALA A 73 -3.38 -11.89 3.19
N ASN A 74 -2.95 -10.80 3.84
CA ASN A 74 -2.63 -9.56 3.15
C ASN A 74 -1.37 -9.67 2.27
N ALA A 75 -0.32 -10.33 2.76
CA ALA A 75 0.91 -10.53 2.01
C ALA A 75 0.64 -11.31 0.71
N GLU A 76 -0.13 -12.39 0.78
CA GLU A 76 -0.51 -13.17 -0.41
C GLU A 76 -1.23 -12.29 -1.45
N VAL A 77 -2.19 -11.47 -1.02
CA VAL A 77 -2.92 -10.58 -1.92
C VAL A 77 -2.00 -9.53 -2.54
N ILE A 78 -1.17 -8.87 -1.74
CA ILE A 78 -0.27 -7.82 -2.21
C ILE A 78 0.73 -8.38 -3.22
N GLU A 79 1.36 -9.50 -2.89
CA GLU A 79 2.34 -10.14 -3.76
C GLU A 79 1.71 -10.63 -5.07
N ASN A 80 0.53 -11.26 -5.01
CA ASN A 80 -0.20 -11.65 -6.22
C ASN A 80 -0.63 -10.43 -7.03
N LEU A 81 -1.02 -9.32 -6.40
CA LEU A 81 -1.36 -8.07 -7.09
C LEU A 81 -0.14 -7.50 -7.81
N ILE A 82 1.04 -7.53 -7.18
CA ILE A 82 2.30 -7.11 -7.80
C ILE A 82 2.61 -7.96 -9.04
N LEU A 83 2.48 -9.28 -8.95
CA LEU A 83 2.81 -10.17 -10.07
C LEU A 83 1.82 -10.07 -11.23
N THR A 84 0.53 -9.92 -10.92
CA THR A 84 -0.55 -9.96 -11.94
C THR A 84 -0.87 -8.59 -12.53
N ASN A 85 -0.79 -7.53 -11.73
CA ASN A 85 -1.09 -6.17 -12.15
C ASN A 85 -0.19 -5.15 -11.42
N PRO A 86 1.12 -5.13 -11.71
CA PRO A 86 2.09 -4.28 -11.02
C PRO A 86 1.70 -2.80 -11.10
N THR A 87 1.25 -2.32 -12.27
CA THR A 87 0.81 -0.93 -12.44
C THR A 87 -0.33 -0.54 -11.50
N CYS A 88 -1.27 -1.44 -11.21
CA CYS A 88 -2.35 -1.19 -10.26
C CYS A 88 -1.84 -1.05 -8.82
N PHE A 89 -0.97 -1.97 -8.40
CA PHE A 89 -0.28 -1.86 -7.11
C PHE A 89 0.42 -0.51 -6.99
N LEU A 90 1.16 -0.08 -8.03
CA LEU A 90 1.89 1.18 -8.03
C LEU A 90 1.01 2.42 -8.01
N LYS A 91 -0.12 2.43 -8.72
CA LYS A 91 -1.09 3.53 -8.60
C LYS A 91 -1.64 3.66 -7.19
N GLY A 92 -1.97 2.53 -6.56
CA GLY A 92 -2.41 2.50 -5.17
C GLY A 92 -1.33 3.01 -4.21
N LEU A 93 -0.12 2.48 -4.34
CA LEU A 93 1.04 2.86 -3.54
C LEU A 93 1.43 4.34 -3.71
N HIS A 94 1.36 4.86 -4.93
CA HIS A 94 1.65 6.25 -5.25
C HIS A 94 0.68 7.23 -4.59
N SER A 95 -0.57 6.80 -4.41
CA SER A 95 -1.62 7.61 -3.78
C SER A 95 -1.49 7.72 -2.26
N LEU A 96 -0.53 7.01 -1.65
CA LEU A 96 -0.30 7.02 -0.21
C LEU A 96 0.78 8.03 0.19
N PRO A 97 0.73 8.57 1.44
CA PRO A 97 1.82 9.34 2.00
C PRO A 97 3.15 8.56 1.98
N LEU A 98 4.28 9.26 1.77
CA LEU A 98 5.61 8.64 1.67
C LEU A 98 5.92 7.68 2.83
N ILE A 99 5.59 8.06 4.07
CA ILE A 99 5.81 7.21 5.25
C ILE A 99 5.04 5.88 5.16
N THR A 100 3.80 5.93 4.67
CA THR A 100 2.97 4.73 4.51
C THR A 100 3.51 3.86 3.36
N ARG A 101 3.92 4.49 2.25
CA ARG A 101 4.56 3.83 1.11
C ARG A 101 5.81 3.05 1.54
N ASP A 102 6.71 3.70 2.27
CA ASP A 102 7.95 3.09 2.77
C ASP A 102 7.68 1.87 3.65
N LYS A 103 6.67 1.95 4.51
CA LYS A 103 6.25 0.83 5.36
C LYS A 103 5.69 -0.33 4.54
N ILE A 104 4.82 -0.07 3.57
CA ILE A 104 4.30 -1.13 2.67
C ILE A 104 5.45 -1.85 1.97
N LEU A 105 6.37 -1.09 1.38
CA LEU A 105 7.50 -1.65 0.65
C LEU A 105 8.38 -2.50 1.56
N THR A 106 8.70 -2.02 2.75
CA THR A 106 9.56 -2.71 3.71
C THR A 106 8.90 -3.99 4.24
N ASP A 107 7.60 -3.95 4.52
CA ASP A 107 6.91 -4.98 5.28
C ASP A 107 6.28 -6.08 4.42
N PHE A 108 5.87 -5.75 3.19
CA PHE A 108 5.14 -6.69 2.32
C PHE A 108 5.82 -6.95 0.97
N VAL A 109 6.82 -6.15 0.58
CA VAL A 109 7.39 -6.22 -0.79
C VAL A 109 8.85 -6.64 -0.80
N VAL A 110 9.67 -6.06 0.07
CA VAL A 110 11.11 -6.38 0.14
C VAL A 110 11.36 -7.75 0.76
N VAL A 111 10.52 -8.16 1.70
CA VAL A 111 10.56 -9.48 2.34
C VAL A 111 9.22 -10.17 2.07
N PRO A 112 9.01 -10.67 0.83
CA PRO A 112 7.79 -11.37 0.48
C PRO A 112 7.68 -12.68 1.28
N THR A 113 6.45 -13.04 1.61
CA THR A 113 6.08 -14.25 2.35
C THR A 113 5.85 -15.43 1.41
N PHE A 114 5.23 -15.21 0.25
CA PHE A 114 4.77 -16.29 -0.65
C PHE A 114 5.52 -16.36 -1.98
N LYS A 115 6.12 -15.25 -2.42
CA LYS A 115 6.89 -15.13 -3.66
C LYS A 115 8.36 -14.91 -3.36
N THR A 116 9.20 -15.07 -4.37
CA THR A 116 10.61 -14.71 -4.25
C THR A 116 10.81 -13.21 -4.49
N LYS A 117 11.83 -12.65 -3.85
CA LYS A 117 12.28 -11.26 -4.11
C LYS A 117 12.49 -11.01 -5.61
N LEU A 118 13.07 -11.97 -6.32
CA LEU A 118 13.34 -11.87 -7.76
C LEU A 118 12.06 -11.79 -8.60
N GLU A 119 11.01 -12.53 -8.25
CA GLU A 119 9.71 -12.45 -8.95
C GLU A 119 9.07 -11.07 -8.78
N ILE A 120 9.07 -10.56 -7.53
CA ILE A 120 8.56 -9.23 -7.21
C ILE A 120 9.32 -8.14 -7.96
N GLU A 121 10.66 -8.18 -7.94
CA GLU A 121 11.51 -7.24 -8.69
C GLU A 121 11.19 -7.24 -10.19
N LYS A 122 11.17 -8.43 -10.81
CA LYS A 122 10.90 -8.58 -12.24
C LYS A 122 9.52 -8.07 -12.63
N ALA A 123 8.50 -8.31 -11.81
CA ALA A 123 7.16 -7.82 -12.06
C ALA A 123 7.09 -6.28 -12.03
N LEU A 124 7.84 -5.66 -11.13
CA LEU A 124 7.83 -4.22 -10.93
C LEU A 124 8.70 -3.45 -11.93
N ASP A 125 9.80 -4.05 -12.42
CA ASP A 125 10.79 -3.38 -13.28
C ASP A 125 10.19 -2.64 -14.48
N LYS A 126 9.25 -3.26 -15.20
CA LYS A 126 8.61 -2.63 -16.36
C LYS A 126 7.65 -1.51 -15.97
N SER A 127 6.98 -1.64 -14.84
CA SER A 127 5.99 -0.65 -14.40
C SER A 127 6.65 0.58 -13.80
N TRP A 128 7.84 0.47 -13.21
CA TRP A 128 8.59 1.61 -12.67
C TRP A 128 8.86 2.71 -13.69
N ASP A 129 9.28 2.30 -14.88
CA ASP A 129 9.81 3.23 -15.88
C ASP A 129 8.72 3.83 -16.76
N THR A 130 7.49 3.32 -16.69
CA THR A 130 6.36 3.75 -17.55
C THR A 130 5.37 4.70 -16.87
N GLY A 131 5.35 4.77 -15.53
CA GLY A 131 4.29 5.46 -14.78
C GLY A 131 4.74 6.60 -13.86
N ASN A 132 5.96 7.12 -14.03
CA ASN A 132 6.55 8.13 -13.14
C ASN A 132 6.69 7.68 -11.67
N TYR A 133 6.90 6.40 -11.41
CA TYR A 133 7.03 5.83 -10.06
C TYR A 133 8.48 5.82 -9.54
N GLN A 134 9.24 6.86 -9.83
CA GLN A 134 10.67 6.91 -9.51
C GLN A 134 10.91 7.01 -7.99
N GLU A 135 10.01 7.68 -7.27
CA GLU A 135 10.08 7.77 -5.80
C GLU A 135 9.86 6.40 -5.15
N GLU A 136 8.87 5.63 -5.62
CA GLU A 136 8.60 4.26 -5.18
C GLU A 136 9.77 3.34 -5.49
N LYS A 137 10.36 3.46 -6.69
CA LYS A 137 11.55 2.71 -7.08
C LYS A 137 12.73 3.00 -6.14
N GLN A 138 12.97 4.27 -5.82
CA GLN A 138 14.01 4.68 -4.88
C GLN A 138 13.74 4.18 -3.45
N ALA A 139 12.50 4.31 -2.97
CA ALA A 139 12.07 3.81 -1.68
C ALA A 139 12.25 2.29 -1.57
N PHE A 140 11.90 1.55 -2.62
CA PHE A 140 12.10 0.11 -2.70
C PHE A 140 13.59 -0.24 -2.64
N LYS A 141 14.44 0.38 -3.45
CA LYS A 141 15.90 0.15 -3.42
C LYS A 141 16.52 0.52 -2.07
N LYS A 142 16.06 1.60 -1.43
CA LYS A 142 16.50 1.96 -0.08
C LYS A 142 16.10 0.88 0.94
N ALA A 143 14.85 0.42 0.91
CA ALA A 143 14.36 -0.60 1.82
C ALA A 143 15.12 -1.94 1.67
N GLN A 144 15.58 -2.27 0.45
CA GLN A 144 16.43 -3.44 0.19
C GLN A 144 17.82 -3.38 0.84
N ASN A 145 18.34 -2.19 1.14
CA ASN A 145 19.68 -1.99 1.70
C ASN A 145 19.69 -1.86 3.24
N ILE A 146 18.52 -1.78 3.87
CA ILE A 146 18.38 -1.63 5.33
C ILE A 146 18.31 -3.02 6.03
N ARG A 147 18.06 -4.09 5.26
CA ARG A 147 18.03 -5.48 5.75
C ARG A 147 19.12 -6.30 5.11
#